data_AF-A0A2P4XKN6-F1
#
_entry.id   AF-A0A2P4XKN6-F1
#
_cell.length_a   1.000
_cell.length_b   1.000
_cell.length_c   1.000
_cell.angle_alpha   90.00
_cell.angle_beta   90.00
_cell.angle_gamma   90.00
#
_symmetry.space_group_name_H-M   'P 1'
#
loop_
_entity.id
_entity.type
_entity.pdbx_description
1 polymer ?
#
loop_
_entity_poly.entity_id
_entity_poly.type
_entity_poly.pdbx_seq_one_letter_code
_entity_poly.pdbx_strand_id
1 'polypeptide(L)'
;MLQTEQMWIWISNSKTIEDIFKLLKLDTGVNKVLTNPTLNSWGTYIQFYNKYKGQKPTSMIDSLMKYYGDEAMAKMLEAAKNNPSTKKVATELQIAQFTQWLREGAKPAQIWKMLNMEKATWMTNPDANVWRGYLAFYKLHKTT
;
A
#
# COMPACT_ATOMS: atom_id res chain seq x y z
N MET A 1 21.04 -19.49 -5.97
CA MET A 1 20.53 -18.37 -6.80
C MET A 1 20.48 -17.13 -5.93
N LEU A 2 21.25 -16.10 -6.28
CA LEU A 2 21.22 -14.81 -5.61
C LEU A 2 19.91 -14.09 -5.97
N GLN A 3 19.33 -13.34 -5.03
CA GLN A 3 18.07 -12.59 -5.23
C GLN A 3 18.11 -11.72 -6.51
N THR A 4 19.28 -11.19 -6.86
CA THR A 4 19.51 -10.38 -8.07
C THR A 4 19.42 -11.16 -9.37
N GLU A 5 19.88 -12.42 -9.42
CA GLU A 5 19.80 -13.26 -10.63
C GLU A 5 18.34 -13.52 -10.99
N GLN A 6 17.51 -13.82 -9.98
CA GLN A 6 16.08 -14.01 -10.16
C GLN A 6 15.40 -12.76 -10.71
N MET A 7 15.80 -11.56 -10.26
CA MET A 7 15.27 -10.30 -10.76
C MET A 7 15.63 -10.04 -12.22
N TRP A 8 16.87 -10.33 -12.61
CA TRP A 8 17.29 -10.25 -14.01
C TRP A 8 16.52 -11.25 -14.88
N ILE A 9 16.33 -12.49 -14.42
CA ILE A 9 15.52 -13.49 -15.14
C ILE A 9 14.10 -12.97 -15.36
N TRP A 10 13.47 -12.36 -14.36
CA TRP A 10 12.14 -11.77 -14.51
C TRP A 10 12.12 -10.61 -15.51
N ILE A 11 13.10 -9.70 -15.44
CA ILE A 11 13.22 -8.58 -16.37
C ILE A 11 13.46 -9.06 -17.82
N SER A 12 14.35 -10.02 -18.03
CA SER A 12 14.70 -10.57 -19.35
C SER A 12 13.50 -11.29 -19.98
N ASN A 13 12.67 -11.93 -19.15
CA ASN A 13 11.41 -12.55 -19.58
C ASN A 13 10.25 -11.54 -19.68
N SER A 14 10.52 -10.24 -19.67
CA SER A 14 9.53 -9.16 -19.79
C SER A 14 8.37 -9.24 -18.80
N LYS A 15 8.60 -9.80 -17.61
CA LYS A 15 7.58 -9.84 -16.56
C LYS A 15 7.26 -8.43 -16.09
N THR A 16 5.98 -8.13 -15.91
CA THR A 16 5.54 -6.88 -15.30
C THR A 16 5.51 -6.98 -13.78
N ILE A 17 5.30 -5.85 -13.10
CA ILE A 17 5.07 -5.83 -11.65
C ILE A 17 3.84 -6.68 -11.28
N GLU A 18 2.78 -6.61 -12.09
CA GLU A 18 1.56 -7.41 -11.92
C GLU A 18 1.78 -8.90 -12.18
N ASP A 19 2.63 -9.27 -13.15
CA ASP A 19 2.96 -10.68 -13.39
C ASP A 19 3.68 -11.28 -12.19
N ILE A 20 4.66 -10.57 -11.63
CA ILE A 20 5.39 -11.04 -10.44
C ILE A 20 4.50 -11.05 -9.21
N PHE A 21 3.58 -10.09 -9.08
CA PHE A 21 2.58 -10.08 -8.01
C PHE A 21 1.76 -11.38 -7.98
N LYS A 22 1.24 -11.81 -9.14
CA LYS A 22 0.50 -13.07 -9.29
C LYS A 22 1.39 -14.30 -9.15
N LEU A 23 2.60 -14.27 -9.71
CA LEU A 23 3.56 -15.37 -9.59
C LEU A 23 3.89 -15.69 -8.13
N LEU A 24 4.00 -14.65 -7.30
CA LEU A 24 4.25 -14.75 -5.86
C LEU A 24 2.96 -14.99 -5.04
N LYS A 25 1.82 -15.18 -5.70
CA LYS A 25 0.50 -15.46 -5.08
C LYS A 25 0.07 -14.38 -4.07
N LEU A 26 0.39 -13.13 -4.38
CA LEU A 26 0.03 -11.97 -3.56
C LEU A 26 -1.39 -11.48 -3.83
N ASP A 27 -2.08 -12.07 -4.81
CA ASP A 27 -3.47 -11.86 -5.22
C ASP A 27 -4.48 -12.72 -4.42
N THR A 28 -4.04 -13.35 -3.33
CA THR A 28 -4.86 -14.28 -2.53
C THR A 28 -5.77 -13.60 -1.51
N GLY A 29 -5.93 -12.27 -1.63
CA GLY A 29 -6.81 -11.46 -0.80
C GLY A 29 -6.05 -10.52 0.12
N VAL A 30 -6.71 -9.40 0.42
CA VAL A 30 -6.19 -8.26 1.17
C VAL A 30 -5.60 -8.70 2.54
N ASN A 31 -6.23 -9.63 3.26
CA ASN A 31 -5.71 -10.09 4.56
C ASN A 31 -4.47 -10.99 4.47
N LYS A 32 -4.28 -11.72 3.38
CA LYS A 32 -3.18 -12.69 3.23
C LYS A 32 -1.90 -12.06 2.70
N VAL A 33 -2.02 -10.94 1.99
CA VAL A 33 -0.89 -10.29 1.32
C VAL A 33 0.17 -9.78 2.31
N LEU A 34 -0.25 -9.21 3.45
CA LEU A 34 0.68 -8.63 4.44
C LEU A 34 1.49 -9.67 5.21
N THR A 35 0.97 -10.89 5.34
CA THR A 35 1.66 -12.01 5.99
C THR A 35 2.42 -12.88 5.02
N ASN A 36 2.33 -12.61 3.71
CA ASN A 36 2.99 -13.44 2.71
C ASN A 36 4.51 -13.16 2.73
N PRO A 37 5.36 -14.17 2.98
CA PRO A 37 6.81 -13.99 3.09
C PRO A 37 7.46 -13.45 1.81
N THR A 38 6.80 -13.58 0.67
CA THR A 38 7.29 -13.09 -0.64
C THR A 38 6.96 -11.63 -0.92
N LEU A 39 6.19 -10.96 -0.06
CA LEU A 39 5.85 -9.53 -0.23
C LEU A 39 7.11 -8.65 -0.33
N ASN A 40 8.12 -8.95 0.49
CA ASN A 40 9.41 -8.25 0.43
C ASN A 40 10.13 -8.46 -0.90
N SER A 41 10.12 -9.69 -1.43
CA SER A 41 10.71 -10.00 -2.74
C SER A 41 10.03 -9.24 -3.87
N TRP A 42 8.70 -9.09 -3.81
CA TRP A 42 7.96 -8.25 -4.75
C TRP A 42 8.33 -6.77 -4.62
N GLY A 43 8.47 -6.26 -3.39
CA GLY A 43 8.95 -4.89 -3.15
C GLY A 43 10.32 -4.61 -3.74
N THR A 44 11.27 -5.53 -3.55
CA THR A 44 12.59 -5.41 -4.17
C THR A 44 12.50 -5.50 -5.69
N TYR A 45 11.60 -6.32 -6.23
CA TYR A 45 11.37 -6.38 -7.68
C TYR A 45 10.82 -5.07 -8.24
N ILE A 46 9.88 -4.40 -7.56
CA ILE A 46 9.38 -3.07 -7.98
C ILE A 46 10.53 -2.06 -8.05
N GLN A 47 11.39 -2.01 -7.04
CA GLN A 47 12.56 -1.11 -7.03
C GLN A 47 13.50 -1.41 -8.21
N PHE A 48 13.76 -2.70 -8.46
CA PHE A 48 14.59 -3.14 -9.57
C PHE A 48 13.96 -2.79 -10.93
N TYR A 49 12.68 -3.07 -11.10
CA TYR A 49 11.92 -2.75 -12.31
C TYR A 49 11.91 -1.25 -12.60
N ASN A 50 11.64 -0.42 -11.59
CA ASN A 50 11.69 1.04 -11.71
C ASN A 50 13.06 1.54 -12.17
N LYS A 51 14.14 0.97 -11.63
CA LYS A 51 15.51 1.37 -11.97
C LYS A 51 15.90 1.03 -13.40
N TYR A 52 15.49 -0.14 -13.91
CA TYR A 52 16.02 -0.68 -15.18
C TYR A 52 15.04 -0.64 -16.36
N LYS A 53 13.73 -0.51 -16.11
CA LYS A 53 12.69 -0.43 -17.14
C LYS A 53 11.80 0.81 -17.01
N GLY A 54 11.81 1.49 -15.86
CA GLY A 54 10.76 2.39 -15.42
C GLY A 54 10.68 3.72 -16.15
N GLN A 55 9.94 3.77 -17.26
CA GLN A 55 9.49 5.05 -17.84
C GLN A 55 8.49 5.79 -16.94
N LYS A 56 7.72 5.04 -16.12
CA LYS A 56 6.79 5.55 -15.10
C LYS A 56 6.96 4.74 -13.80
N PRO A 57 7.83 5.16 -12.88
CA PRO A 57 8.03 4.47 -11.62
C PRO A 57 6.74 4.38 -10.78
N THR A 58 6.54 3.25 -10.10
CA THR A 58 5.43 3.03 -9.14
C THR A 58 5.93 2.56 -7.78
N SER A 59 5.14 2.68 -6.72
CA SER A 59 5.48 2.12 -5.42
C SER A 59 4.73 0.81 -5.13
N MET A 60 5.16 0.11 -4.06
CA MET A 60 4.43 -1.06 -3.57
C MET A 60 2.99 -0.69 -3.18
N ILE A 61 2.82 0.42 -2.44
CA ILE A 61 1.50 0.83 -1.97
C ILE A 61 0.59 1.25 -3.12
N ASP A 62 1.10 1.95 -4.13
CA ASP A 62 0.33 2.32 -5.32
C ASP A 62 -0.16 1.08 -6.07
N SER A 63 0.72 0.08 -6.19
CA SER A 63 0.39 -1.18 -6.86
C SER A 63 -0.66 -1.97 -6.08
N LEU A 64 -0.57 -1.99 -4.74
CA LEU A 64 -1.56 -2.64 -3.86
C LEU A 64 -2.92 -1.91 -3.91
N MET A 65 -2.94 -0.58 -3.86
CA MET A 65 -4.18 0.21 -3.95
C MET A 65 -4.83 0.08 -5.33
N LYS A 66 -4.04 0.07 -6.41
CA LYS A 66 -4.55 -0.20 -7.77
C LYS A 66 -5.20 -1.57 -7.88
N TYR A 67 -4.68 -2.57 -7.17
CA TYR A 67 -5.19 -3.94 -7.24
C TYR A 67 -6.39 -4.18 -6.32
N TYR A 68 -6.30 -3.76 -5.05
CA TYR A 68 -7.30 -4.03 -4.02
C TYR A 68 -8.32 -2.89 -3.82
N GLY A 69 -8.04 -1.70 -4.33
CA GLY A 69 -8.80 -0.47 -4.09
C GLY A 69 -8.32 0.28 -2.85
N ASP A 70 -8.31 1.60 -2.93
CA ASP A 70 -7.87 2.52 -1.87
C ASP A 70 -8.59 2.28 -0.53
N GLU A 71 -9.93 2.18 -0.56
CA GLU A 71 -10.75 1.99 0.64
C GLU A 71 -10.42 0.69 1.35
N ALA A 72 -10.48 -0.44 0.62
CA ALA A 72 -10.24 -1.76 1.19
C ALA A 72 -8.80 -1.88 1.71
N MET A 73 -7.83 -1.35 0.97
CA MET A 73 -6.42 -1.36 1.38
C MET A 73 -6.22 -0.53 2.65
N ALA A 74 -6.80 0.68 2.74
CA ALA A 74 -6.64 1.55 3.89
C ALA A 74 -7.22 0.94 5.18
N LYS A 75 -8.43 0.39 5.10
CA LYS A 75 -9.10 -0.28 6.24
C LYS A 75 -8.31 -1.51 6.70
N MET A 76 -7.82 -2.30 5.75
CA MET A 76 -7.02 -3.49 6.05
C MET A 76 -5.68 -3.16 6.71
N LEU A 77 -4.98 -2.12 6.24
CA LEU A 77 -3.75 -1.66 6.89
C LEU A 77 -4.01 -1.20 8.32
N GLU A 78 -5.10 -0.47 8.56
CA GLU A 78 -5.47 -0.05 9.91
C GLU A 78 -5.78 -1.23 10.82
N ALA A 79 -6.56 -2.21 10.34
CA ALA A 79 -6.85 -3.42 11.09
C ALA A 79 -5.57 -4.24 11.38
N ALA A 80 -4.66 -4.35 10.40
CA ALA A 80 -3.42 -5.11 10.51
C ALA A 80 -2.41 -4.50 11.52
N LYS A 81 -2.57 -3.23 11.90
CA LYS A 81 -1.78 -2.62 12.98
C LYS A 81 -2.08 -3.21 14.37
N ASN A 82 -3.22 -3.87 14.53
CA ASN A 82 -3.61 -4.50 15.79
C ASN A 82 -3.01 -5.89 15.99
N ASN A 83 -2.45 -6.52 14.94
CA ASN A 83 -1.76 -7.80 15.05
C ASN A 83 -0.24 -7.56 15.16
N PRO A 84 0.44 -8.00 16.24
CA PRO A 84 1.87 -7.80 16.44
C PRO A 84 2.74 -8.26 15.25
N SER A 85 2.37 -9.35 14.59
CA SER A 85 3.13 -9.91 13.46
C SER A 85 3.09 -9.04 12.20
N THR A 86 2.02 -8.27 11.99
CA THR A 86 1.83 -7.41 10.82
C THR A 86 1.96 -5.93 11.13
N LYS A 87 2.00 -5.55 12.41
CA LYS A 87 1.96 -4.15 12.85
C LYS A 87 3.01 -3.27 12.18
N LYS A 88 4.25 -3.76 12.09
CA LYS A 88 5.36 -3.01 11.48
C LYS A 88 5.09 -2.72 10.01
N VAL A 89 4.89 -3.77 9.20
CA VAL A 89 4.67 -3.62 7.75
C VAL A 89 3.38 -2.84 7.45
N ALA A 90 2.32 -3.04 8.22
CA ALA A 90 1.06 -2.32 8.06
C ALA A 90 1.22 -0.83 8.35
N THR A 91 1.98 -0.47 9.40
CA THR A 91 2.28 0.93 9.72
C THR A 91 3.09 1.60 8.61
N GLU A 92 4.15 0.94 8.14
CA GLU A 92 5.02 1.46 7.06
C GLU A 92 4.24 1.68 5.77
N LEU A 93 3.41 0.70 5.37
CA LEU A 93 2.56 0.83 4.18
C LEU A 93 1.48 1.89 4.34
N GLN A 94 0.92 2.08 5.53
CA GLN A 94 -0.10 3.11 5.76
C GLN A 94 0.51 4.53 5.75
N ILE A 95 1.74 4.70 6.24
CA ILE A 95 2.47 5.95 6.08
C ILE A 95 2.75 6.22 4.59
N ALA A 96 3.14 5.19 3.83
CA ALA A 96 3.32 5.32 2.38
C ALA A 96 2.00 5.70 1.67
N GLN A 97 0.88 5.09 2.07
CA GLN A 97 -0.46 5.44 1.57
C GLN A 97 -0.79 6.91 1.84
N PHE A 98 -0.56 7.39 3.07
CA PHE A 98 -0.81 8.79 3.42
C PHE A 98 0.09 9.76 2.65
N THR A 99 1.35 9.38 2.44
CA THR A 99 2.29 10.15 1.62
C THR A 99 1.80 10.26 0.17
N GLN A 100 1.31 9.16 -0.39
CA GLN A 100 0.76 9.15 -1.74
C GLN A 100 -0.49 10.02 -1.84
N TRP A 101 -1.47 9.84 -0.94
CA TRP A 101 -2.67 10.66 -0.92
C TRP A 101 -2.36 12.15 -0.79
N LEU A 102 -1.39 12.52 0.06
CA LEU A 102 -0.94 13.91 0.18
C LEU A 102 -0.32 14.43 -1.14
N ARG A 103 0.54 13.62 -1.78
CA ARG A 103 1.17 13.95 -3.06
C ARG A 103 0.16 14.14 -4.19
N GLU A 104 -0.92 13.36 -4.18
CA GLU A 104 -2.04 13.46 -5.11
C GLU A 104 -3.00 14.62 -4.76
N GLY A 105 -2.73 15.36 -3.68
CA GLY A 105 -3.53 16.50 -3.26
C GLY A 105 -4.86 16.12 -2.59
N ALA A 106 -5.01 14.88 -2.14
CA ALA A 106 -6.19 14.44 -1.42
C ALA A 106 -6.36 15.29 -0.15
N LYS A 107 -7.59 15.74 0.10
CA LYS A 107 -7.96 16.50 1.30
C LYS A 107 -8.59 15.55 2.32
N PRO A 108 -8.50 15.84 3.63
CA PRO A 108 -9.15 15.01 4.64
C PRO A 108 -10.66 14.78 4.41
N ALA A 109 -11.37 15.74 3.80
CA ALA A 109 -12.77 15.58 3.43
C ALA A 109 -12.99 14.54 2.30
N GLN A 110 -12.05 14.41 1.37
CA GLN A 110 -12.11 13.39 0.32
C GLN A 110 -11.87 12.00 0.91
N ILE A 111 -10.89 11.86 1.81
CA ILE A 111 -10.63 10.59 2.52
C ILE A 111 -11.82 10.20 3.40
N TRP A 112 -12.46 11.16 4.08
CA TRP A 112 -13.71 10.91 4.82
C TRP A 112 -14.80 10.30 3.92
N LYS A 113 -15.01 10.88 2.73
CA LYS A 113 -15.99 10.39 1.77
C LYS A 113 -15.60 9.02 1.22
N MET A 114 -14.34 8.82 0.86
CA MET A 114 -13.82 7.54 0.33
C MET A 114 -14.01 6.40 1.33
N LEU A 115 -13.85 6.65 2.63
CA LEU A 115 -14.05 5.66 3.68
C LEU A 115 -15.53 5.41 4.03
N ASN A 116 -16.47 6.06 3.33
CA ASN A 116 -17.91 5.99 3.58
C ASN A 116 -18.28 6.36 5.04
N MET A 117 -17.64 7.40 5.58
CA MET A 117 -17.83 7.81 6.97
C MET A 117 -19.14 8.57 7.20
N GLU A 118 -19.88 8.18 8.25
CA GLU A 118 -21.14 8.82 8.65
C GLU A 118 -20.99 9.61 9.95
N LYS A 119 -21.46 10.85 9.97
CA LYS A 119 -21.35 11.74 11.15
C LYS A 119 -22.00 11.16 12.42
N ALA A 120 -23.06 10.37 12.28
CA ALA A 120 -23.78 9.80 13.43
C ALA A 120 -23.01 8.66 14.11
N THR A 121 -22.18 7.91 13.36
CA THR A 121 -21.63 6.62 13.81
C THR A 121 -20.09 6.55 13.74
N TRP A 122 -19.42 7.55 13.18
CA TRP A 122 -17.96 7.50 12.93
C TRP A 122 -17.12 7.34 14.21
N MET A 123 -17.60 7.79 15.37
CA MET A 123 -16.81 7.72 16.60
C MET A 123 -16.56 6.27 17.04
N THR A 124 -17.51 5.37 16.78
CA THR A 124 -17.43 3.95 17.09
C THR A 124 -16.93 3.11 15.91
N ASN A 125 -16.78 3.70 14.72
CA ASN A 125 -16.27 3.00 13.55
C ASN A 125 -14.73 2.83 13.66
N PRO A 126 -14.19 1.60 13.67
CA PRO A 126 -12.74 1.38 13.72
C PRO A 126 -12.00 1.99 12.52
N ASP A 127 -12.62 2.03 11.34
CA ASP A 127 -12.03 2.59 10.12
C ASP A 127 -11.82 4.11 10.22
N ALA A 128 -12.47 4.78 11.18
CA ALA A 128 -12.24 6.20 11.43
C ALA A 128 -10.79 6.50 11.86
N ASN A 129 -10.04 5.50 12.35
CA ASN A 129 -8.62 5.67 12.64
C ASN A 129 -7.78 5.93 11.39
N VAL A 130 -8.16 5.39 10.23
CA VAL A 130 -7.53 5.74 8.94
C VAL A 130 -7.64 7.26 8.72
N TRP A 131 -8.86 7.80 8.86
CA TRP A 131 -9.09 9.23 8.67
C TRP A 131 -8.39 10.09 9.72
N ARG A 132 -8.43 9.70 11.01
CA ARG A 132 -7.72 10.41 12.09
C ARG A 132 -6.22 10.43 11.82
N GLY A 133 -5.65 9.29 11.44
CA GLY A 133 -4.24 9.16 11.07
C GLY A 133 -3.88 10.05 9.89
N TYR A 134 -4.67 10.00 8.81
CA TYR A 134 -4.42 10.84 7.65
C TYR A 134 -4.58 12.33 7.96
N LEU A 135 -5.59 12.74 8.74
CA LEU A 135 -5.77 14.13 9.15
C LEU A 135 -4.57 14.67 9.93
N ALA A 136 -4.04 13.87 10.87
CA ALA A 136 -2.84 14.24 11.61
C ALA A 136 -1.62 14.34 10.68
N PHE A 137 -1.42 13.36 9.80
CA PHE A 137 -0.34 13.36 8.81
C PHE A 137 -0.43 14.58 7.87
N TYR A 138 -1.62 14.87 7.36
CA TYR A 138 -1.91 16.00 6.46
C TYR A 138 -1.59 17.33 7.13
N LYS A 139 -2.00 17.54 8.39
CA LYS A 139 -1.70 18.77 9.14
C LYS A 139 -0.20 18.96 9.38
N LEU A 140 0.53 17.87 9.59
CA LEU A 140 1.96 17.91 9.88
C LEU A 140 2.81 18.18 8.62
N HIS A 141 2.39 17.68 7.46
CA HIS A 141 3.20 17.69 6.23
C HIS A 141 2.68 18.60 5.13
N LYS A 142 1.49 19.19 5.28
CA LYS A 142 1.04 20.22 4.37
C LYS A 142 1.83 21.50 4.67
N THR A 143 2.71 21.88 3.75
CA THR A 143 3.30 23.22 3.71
C THR A 143 2.19 24.26 3.52
N THR A 144 2.22 25.29 4.38
CA THR A 144 1.31 26.46 4.33
C THR A 144 1.38 27.14 2.97
#